data_AF-A0A0S6TY09-F1
#
_entry.id   AF-A0A0S6TY09-F1
#
_cell.length_a   1.000
_cell.length_b   1.000
_cell.length_c   1.000
_cell.angle_alpha   90.00
_cell.angle_beta   90.00
_cell.angle_gamma   90.00
#
_symmetry.space_group_name_H-M   'P 1'
#
loop_
_entity.id
_entity.type
_entity.pdbx_description
1 polymer ?
#
loop_
_entity_poly.entity_id
_entity_poly.type
_entity_poly.pdbx_seq_one_letter_code
_entity_poly.pdbx_strand_id
1 'polypeptide(L)'
;MKINGVELQDLDILDLEVAEKYEKTMESVEGISKKIQGMKISESIKFQCNAIFNVFNTMFGEGTDKKVFGDKVNLLTCLKAFDELITQVNAQNAEVEKIANKYSHNRATRRNKK
;
A
#
# COMPACT_ATOMS: atom_id res chain seq x y z
N MET A 1 0.98 -1.87 -12.84
CA MET A 1 0.23 -0.74 -12.26
C MET A 1 0.93 0.58 -12.55
N LYS A 2 0.21 1.71 -12.60
CA LYS A 2 0.82 3.04 -12.79
C LYS A 2 0.80 3.81 -11.48
N ILE A 3 1.97 4.28 -11.04
CA ILE A 3 2.13 5.10 -9.83
C ILE A 3 3.01 6.30 -10.13
N ASN A 4 2.57 7.51 -9.79
CA ASN A 4 3.26 8.78 -10.07
C ASN A 4 3.77 8.89 -11.52
N GLY A 5 2.99 8.39 -12.48
CA GLY A 5 3.36 8.41 -13.90
C GLY A 5 4.28 7.27 -14.37
N VAL A 6 4.81 6.45 -13.46
CA VAL A 6 5.73 5.33 -13.75
C VAL A 6 4.97 4.01 -13.80
N GLU A 7 5.29 3.17 -14.78
CA GLU A 7 4.78 1.80 -14.85
C GLU A 7 5.61 0.89 -13.94
N LEU A 8 4.92 0.27 -12.99
CA LEU A 8 5.46 -0.71 -12.06
C LEU A 8 4.80 -2.06 -12.29
N GLN A 9 5.45 -3.14 -11.84
CA GLN A 9 4.88 -4.47 -11.88
C GLN A 9 3.55 -4.50 -11.12
N ASP A 10 2.55 -5.23 -11.63
CA ASP A 10 1.31 -5.45 -10.88
C ASP A 10 1.62 -6.27 -9.63
N LEU A 11 1.12 -5.80 -8.48
CA LEU A 11 1.16 -6.54 -7.24
C LEU A 11 -0.07 -7.43 -7.18
N ASP A 12 0.10 -8.69 -6.81
CA ASP A 12 -1.00 -9.56 -6.40
C ASP A 12 -1.00 -9.61 -4.88
N ILE A 13 -1.81 -8.78 -4.22
CA ILE A 13 -1.85 -8.76 -2.75
C ILE A 13 -2.49 -10.02 -2.16
N LEU A 14 -3.15 -10.83 -3.00
CA LEU A 14 -3.76 -12.09 -2.57
C LEU A 14 -2.75 -13.24 -2.58
N ASP A 15 -1.55 -13.02 -3.14
CA ASP A 15 -0.40 -13.91 -2.97
C ASP A 15 0.23 -13.74 -1.58
N LEU A 16 0.53 -14.86 -0.92
CA LEU A 16 1.05 -14.88 0.45
C LEU A 16 2.39 -14.14 0.58
N GLU A 17 3.33 -14.36 -0.33
CA GLU A 17 4.66 -13.75 -0.23
C GLU A 17 4.60 -12.24 -0.45
N VAL A 18 3.68 -11.78 -1.31
CA VAL A 18 3.44 -10.36 -1.55
C VAL A 18 2.71 -9.72 -0.36
N ALA A 19 1.72 -10.40 0.21
CA ALA A 19 1.00 -9.95 1.39
C ALA A 19 1.94 -9.78 2.60
N GLU A 20 2.80 -10.77 2.88
CA GLU A 20 3.78 -10.68 3.97
C GLU A 20 4.75 -9.50 3.80
N LYS A 21 5.22 -9.25 2.56
CA LYS A 21 6.05 -8.08 2.27
C LYS A 21 5.27 -6.79 2.50
N TYR A 22 4.02 -6.73 2.06
CA TYR A 22 3.18 -5.55 2.23
C TYR A 22 2.92 -5.25 3.70
N GLU A 23 2.48 -6.23 4.49
CA GLU A 23 2.25 -6.10 5.93
C GLU A 23 3.50 -5.60 6.66
N LYS A 24 4.65 -6.21 6.40
CA LYS A 24 5.94 -5.77 6.97
C LYS A 24 6.27 -4.32 6.64
N THR A 25 5.96 -3.87 5.42
CA THR A 25 6.17 -2.46 5.05
C THR A 25 5.17 -1.53 5.72
N MET A 26 3.91 -1.94 5.90
CA MET A 26 2.90 -1.15 6.60
C MET A 26 3.23 -0.97 8.08
N GLU A 27 3.74 -2.01 8.76
CA GLU A 27 4.22 -1.91 10.14
C GLU A 27 5.32 -0.85 10.29
N SER A 28 6.16 -0.68 9.28
CA SER A 28 7.21 0.36 9.29
C SER A 28 6.66 1.78 9.16
N VAL A 29 5.48 1.92 8.53
CA VAL A 29 4.74 3.17 8.36
C VAL A 29 3.86 3.47 9.57
N GLU A 30 3.37 2.42 10.24
CA GLU A 30 2.61 2.54 11.48
C GLU A 30 3.45 3.19 12.58
N GLY A 31 2.92 4.28 13.14
CA GLY A 31 3.60 5.04 14.20
C GLY A 31 4.57 6.12 13.71
N ILE A 32 4.72 6.33 12.39
CA ILE A 32 5.43 7.51 11.86
C ILE A 32 4.82 8.79 12.43
N SER A 33 3.49 8.89 12.49
CA SER A 33 2.78 10.06 13.02
C SER A 33 3.17 10.40 14.46
N LYS A 34 3.43 9.39 15.30
CA LYS A 34 3.93 9.57 16.68
C LYS A 34 5.40 9.97 16.68
N LYS A 35 6.23 9.34 15.84
CA LYS A 35 7.67 9.61 15.75
C LYS A 35 7.98 11.03 15.25
N ILE A 36 7.14 11.61 14.40
CA ILE A 36 7.34 12.96 13.88
C ILE A 36 6.83 14.06 14.82
N GLN A 37 6.18 13.72 15.94
CA GLN A 37 5.75 14.72 16.92
C GLN A 37 6.98 15.43 17.52
N GLY A 38 6.98 16.76 17.47
CA GLY A 38 8.07 17.59 17.98
C GLY A 38 9.28 17.72 17.05
N MET A 39 9.30 17.06 15.89
CA MET A 39 10.34 17.25 14.88
C MET A 39 10.15 18.55 14.09
N LYS A 40 11.24 19.07 13.52
CA LYS A 40 11.15 20.17 12.54
C LYS A 40 10.44 19.67 11.27
N ILE A 41 9.77 20.59 10.56
CA ILE A 41 9.04 20.27 9.32
C ILE A 41 9.95 19.58 8.29
N SER A 42 11.19 20.04 8.12
CA SER A 42 12.14 19.44 7.19
C SER A 42 12.52 18.00 7.58
N GLU A 43 12.70 17.74 8.87
CA GLU A 43 13.04 16.42 9.41
C GLU A 43 11.86 15.46 9.27
N SER A 44 10.65 15.92 9.57
CA SER A 44 9.44 15.10 9.44
C SER A 44 9.13 14.77 7.98
N ILE A 45 9.36 15.69 7.04
CA ILE A 45 9.24 15.43 5.59
C ILE A 45 10.23 14.36 5.16
N LYS A 46 11.50 14.51 5.55
CA LYS A 46 12.55 13.55 5.19
C LYS A 46 12.23 12.16 5.73
N PHE A 47 11.79 12.08 6.99
CA PHE A 47 11.45 10.82 7.63
C PHE A 47 10.25 10.12 6.95
N GLN A 48 9.17 10.86 6.69
CA GLN A 48 7.98 10.33 6.01
C GLN A 48 8.27 9.86 4.58
N CYS A 49 8.96 10.67 3.78
CA CYS A 49 9.30 10.26 2.41
C CYS A 49 10.25 9.06 2.39
N ASN A 50 11.25 9.00 3.27
CA ASN A 50 12.16 7.85 3.32
C ASN A 50 11.42 6.56 3.69
N ALA A 51 10.45 6.62 4.61
CA ALA A 51 9.63 5.45 4.91
C ALA A 51 8.82 5.00 3.69
N ILE A 52 8.22 5.94 2.96
CA ILE A 52 7.51 5.64 1.72
C ILE A 52 8.47 5.04 0.68
N PHE A 53 9.68 5.60 0.50
CA PHE A 53 10.69 5.05 -0.40
C PHE A 53 11.04 3.60 -0.07
N ASN A 54 11.17 3.27 1.23
CA ASN A 54 11.40 1.91 1.67
C ASN A 54 10.25 0.96 1.35
N VAL A 55 8.99 1.41 1.43
CA VAL A 55 7.82 0.64 0.99
C VAL A 55 7.98 0.27 -0.49
N PHE A 56 8.23 1.26 -1.35
CA PHE A 56 8.39 1.03 -2.80
C PHE A 56 9.57 0.10 -3.12
N ASN A 57 10.71 0.29 -2.46
CA ASN A 57 11.88 -0.56 -2.66
C ASN A 57 11.68 -2.00 -2.17
N THR A 58 10.92 -2.19 -1.09
CA THR A 58 10.63 -3.53 -0.57
C THR A 58 9.62 -4.27 -1.44
N MET A 59 8.59 -3.57 -1.92
CA MET A 59 7.51 -4.17 -2.72
C MET A 59 7.91 -4.44 -4.17
N PHE A 60 8.63 -3.51 -4.80
CA PHE A 60 8.93 -3.57 -6.23
C PHE A 60 10.41 -3.82 -6.55
N GLY A 61 11.25 -3.93 -5.51
CA GLY A 61 12.68 -4.12 -5.63
C GLY A 61 13.48 -2.82 -5.48
N GLU A 62 14.76 -2.99 -5.14
CA GLU A 62 15.67 -1.88 -4.82
C GLU A 62 15.82 -0.86 -5.95
N GLY A 63 15.81 0.42 -5.60
CA GLY A 63 15.90 1.54 -6.54
C GLY A 63 14.58 1.92 -7.24
N THR A 64 13.46 1.29 -6.87
CA THR A 64 12.14 1.69 -7.38
C THR A 64 11.75 3.08 -6.89
N ASP A 65 12.11 3.44 -5.66
CA ASP A 65 11.91 4.79 -5.13
C ASP A 65 12.52 5.85 -6.05
N LYS A 66 13.74 5.63 -6.54
CA LYS A 66 14.42 6.54 -7.47
C LYS A 66 13.73 6.62 -8.82
N LYS A 67 13.19 5.50 -9.32
CA LYS A 67 12.40 5.50 -10.55
C LYS A 67 11.11 6.30 -10.40
N VAL A 68 10.42 6.14 -9.27
CA VAL A 68 9.10 6.74 -9.01
C VAL A 68 9.20 8.21 -8.60
N PHE A 69 10.16 8.57 -7.75
CA PHE A 69 10.26 9.89 -7.11
C PHE A 69 11.42 10.74 -7.64
N GLY A 70 12.38 10.15 -8.37
CA GLY A 70 13.59 10.82 -8.81
C GLY A 70 14.50 11.22 -7.66
N ASP A 71 15.17 12.38 -7.78
CA ASP A 71 16.10 12.89 -6.77
C ASP A 71 15.47 13.91 -5.80
N LYS A 72 14.20 14.24 -5.98
CA LYS A 72 13.52 15.23 -5.16
C LYS A 72 12.77 14.56 -4.01
N VAL A 73 12.95 15.10 -2.81
CA VAL A 73 12.16 14.70 -1.63
C VAL A 73 11.00 15.69 -1.45
N ASN A 74 9.82 15.31 -1.93
CA ASN A 74 8.60 16.12 -1.84
C ASN A 74 7.48 15.33 -1.15
N LEU A 75 7.04 15.79 0.02
CA LEU A 75 6.05 15.08 0.83
C LEU A 75 4.73 14.85 0.09
N LEU A 76 4.24 15.84 -0.66
CA LEU A 76 2.97 15.70 -1.38
C LEU A 76 3.05 14.62 -2.46
N THR A 77 4.17 14.56 -3.19
CA THR A 77 4.43 13.50 -4.18
C THR A 77 4.53 12.13 -3.50
N CYS A 78 5.28 12.03 -2.39
CA CYS A 78 5.40 10.80 -1.62
C CYS A 78 4.02 10.28 -1.17
N LEU A 79 3.19 11.15 -0.58
CA LEU A 79 1.86 10.79 -0.10
C LEU A 79 0.90 10.40 -1.24
N LYS A 80 0.90 11.12 -2.37
CA LYS A 80 0.06 10.77 -3.52
C LYS A 80 0.41 9.41 -4.10
N ALA A 81 1.69 9.12 -4.28
CA ALA A 81 2.12 7.81 -4.77
C ALA A 81 1.75 6.68 -3.80
N PHE A 82 1.86 6.94 -2.49
CA PHE A 82 1.46 5.98 -1.46
C PHE A 82 -0.05 5.74 -1.44
N ASP A 83 -0.87 6.79 -1.62
CA ASP A 83 -2.32 6.68 -1.75
C ASP A 83 -2.74 5.89 -2.99
N GLU A 84 -2.07 6.12 -4.14
CA GLU A 84 -2.25 5.34 -5.36
C GLU A 84 -1.92 3.84 -5.18
N LEU A 85 -0.90 3.52 -4.38
CA LEU A 85 -0.53 2.14 -4.02
C LEU A 85 -1.64 1.49 -3.19
N ILE A 86 -2.06 2.13 -2.09
CA ILE A 86 -3.09 1.62 -1.19
C ILE A 86 -4.42 1.42 -1.92
N THR A 87 -4.80 2.37 -2.78
CA THR A 87 -6.05 2.29 -3.55
C THR A 87 -6.10 1.04 -4.43
N GLN A 88 -4.97 0.70 -5.05
CA GLN A 88 -4.89 -0.47 -5.92
C GLN A 88 -4.86 -1.78 -5.14
N VAL A 89 -4.20 -1.81 -3.98
CA VAL A 89 -4.25 -2.95 -3.06
C VAL A 89 -5.69 -3.20 -2.57
N ASN A 90 -6.39 -2.15 -2.14
CA ASN A 90 -7.77 -2.25 -1.67
C ASN A 90 -8.73 -2.72 -2.76
N ALA A 91 -8.50 -2.35 -4.02
CA ALA A 91 -9.31 -2.81 -5.14
C ALA A 91 -9.27 -4.33 -5.32
N GLN A 92 -8.14 -4.98 -5.04
CA GLN A 92 -8.02 -6.44 -5.12
C GLN A 92 -8.76 -7.14 -3.97
N ASN A 93 -8.70 -6.59 -2.76
CA ASN A 93 -9.46 -7.10 -1.62
C ASN A 93 -10.97 -7.08 -1.87
N ALA A 94 -11.48 -6.09 -2.60
CA ALA A 94 -12.89 -6.01 -2.99
C ALA A 94 -13.34 -7.20 -3.86
N GLU A 95 -12.44 -7.81 -4.65
CA GLU A 95 -12.77 -9.02 -5.42
C GLU A 95 -12.98 -10.25 -4.52
N VAL A 96 -12.18 -10.39 -3.46
CA VAL A 96 -12.36 -11.44 -2.45
C VAL A 96 -13.72 -11.28 -1.75
N GLU A 97 -14.08 -10.06 -1.37
CA GLU A 97 -15.37 -9.78 -0.74
C GLU A 97 -16.55 -10.12 -1.67
N LYS A 98 -16.44 -9.82 -2.98
CA LYS A 98 -17.46 -10.20 -3.97
C LYS A 98 -17.64 -11.72 -4.04
N ILE A 99 -16.55 -12.48 -4.07
CA ILE A 99 -16.60 -13.95 -4.08
C ILE A 99 -17.25 -14.47 -2.79
N ALA A 100 -16.81 -13.98 -1.63
CA ALA A 100 -17.36 -14.37 -0.34
C ALA A 100 -18.87 -14.08 -0.24
N ASN A 101 -19.29 -12.89 -0.66
CA ASN A 101 -20.68 -12.45 -0.64
C ASN A 101 -21.59 -13.25 -1.57
N LYS A 102 -21.09 -13.64 -2.76
CA LYS A 102 -21.82 -14.50 -3.71
C LYS A 102 -22.22 -15.84 -3.10
N TYR A 103 -21.39 -16.41 -2.24
CA TYR A 103 -21.64 -17.72 -1.64
C TYR A 103 -22.26 -17.65 -0.22
N SER A 104 -22.14 -16.53 0.50
CA SER A 104 -22.74 -16.34 1.83
C SER A 104 -24.27 -16.22 1.78
N HIS A 105 -24.81 -15.44 0.84
CA HIS A 105 -26.26 -15.23 0.67
C HIS A 105 -27.00 -16.50 0.21
N ASN A 106 -26.35 -17.28 -0.65
CA ASN A 106 -26.86 -18.56 -1.14
C ASN A 106 -26.84 -19.66 -0.07
N ARG A 107 -25.99 -19.54 0.95
CA ARG A 107 -25.94 -20.46 2.11
C ARG A 107 -27.06 -20.15 3.12
N ALA A 108 -27.28 -18.88 3.45
CA ALA A 108 -28.32 -18.47 4.40
C ALA A 108 -29.74 -18.80 3.89
N THR A 109 -30.01 -18.55 2.61
CA THR A 109 -31.30 -18.88 1.96
C THR A 109 -31.60 -20.38 1.90
N ARG A 110 -30.59 -21.25 1.75
CA ARG A 110 -30.77 -22.71 1.83
C ARG A 110 -31.05 -23.19 3.25
N ARG A 111 -30.48 -22.55 4.26
CA ARG A 111 -30.68 -22.90 5.67
C ARG A 111 -32.08 -22.55 6.18
N ASN A 112 -32.70 -21.50 5.64
CA ASN A 112 -34.08 -21.10 5.97
C ASN A 112 -35.16 -21.92 5.24
N LYS A 113 -34.79 -22.84 4.34
CA LYS A 113 -35.71 -23.75 3.61
C LYS A 113 -35.79 -25.16 4.22
N LYS A 114 -35.14 -25.39 5.37
CA LYS A 114 -35.30 -26.58 6.22
C LYS A 114 -36.19 -26.22 7.40
#